data_AF-A0A376TUU9-F1
#
_entry.id   AF-A0A376TUU9-F1
#
_cell.length_a   1.000
_cell.length_b   1.000
_cell.length_c   1.000
_cell.angle_alpha   90.00
_cell.angle_beta   90.00
_cell.angle_gamma   90.00
#
_symmetry.space_group_name_H-M   'P 1'
#
loop_
_entity.id
_entity.type
_entity.pdbx_description
1 polymer ?
#
loop_
_entity_poly.entity_id
_entity_poly.type
_entity_poly.pdbx_seq_one_letter_code
_entity_poly.pdbx_strand_id
1 'polypeptide(L)' 'METTVFLSNRSQAVRLPKAVALPEDVKKVEIIAIGRTRIITPAGESWDSLV' A
#
# COMPACT_ATOMS: atom_id res chain seq x y z
N MET A 1 -9.64 -12.09 5.16
CA MET A 1 -8.81 -12.40 3.98
C MET A 1 -7.37 -12.41 4.42
N GLU A 2 -6.58 -13.40 3.99
CA GLU A 2 -5.17 -13.55 4.36
C GLU A 2 -4.29 -13.49 3.11
N THR A 3 -3.04 -13.08 3.28
CA THR A 3 -2.02 -13.03 2.22
C THR A 3 -0.64 -13.22 2.82
N THR A 4 0.38 -13.32 1.96
CA THR A 4 1.76 -13.59 2.36
C THR A 4 2.65 -12.35 2.28
N VAL A 5 3.58 -12.26 3.23
CA VAL A 5 4.73 -11.37 3.19
C VAL A 5 5.90 -12.15 2.59
N PHE A 6 6.64 -11.53 1.68
CA PHE A 6 7.82 -12.13 1.07
C PHE A 6 8.93 -11.08 0.88
N LEU A 7 10.13 -11.55 0.55
CA LEU A 7 11.25 -10.66 0.19
C LEU A 7 11.32 -10.49 -1.32
N SER A 8 11.50 -9.26 -1.77
CA SER A 8 11.81 -8.92 -3.16
C SER A 8 13.10 -8.11 -3.18
N ASN A 9 14.13 -8.64 -3.83
CA ASN A 9 15.50 -8.12 -3.74
C ASN A 9 15.93 -7.94 -2.27
N ARG A 10 16.05 -6.69 -1.81
CA ARG A 10 16.49 -6.33 -0.45
C ARG A 10 15.36 -5.78 0.44
N SER A 11 14.11 -5.85 0.00
CA SER A 11 12.96 -5.24 0.67
C SER A 11 11.85 -6.25 0.94
N GLN A 12 11.00 -5.96 1.92
CA GLN A 12 9.77 -6.72 2.15
C GLN A 12 8.65 -6.26 1.22
N ALA A 13 7.83 -7.21 0.79
CA ALA A 13 6.65 -6.98 -0.01
C ALA A 13 5.46 -7.79 0.53
N VAL A 14 4.26 -7.27 0.31
CA VAL A 14 2.99 -7.94 0.62
C VAL A 14 2.28 -8.22 -0.69
N ARG A 15 1.76 -9.44 -0.88
CA ARG A 15 0.94 -9.75 -2.05
C ARG A 15 -0.46 -9.16 -1.86
N LEU A 16 -0.95 -8.36 -2.81
CA LEU A 16 -2.35 -7.96 -2.84
C LEU A 16 -3.16 -8.96 -3.68
N PRO A 17 -4.16 -9.65 -3.10
CA PRO A 17 -5.11 -10.46 -3.87
C PRO A 17 -5.91 -9.60 -4.85
N LYS A 18 -6.37 -10.19 -5.96
CA LYS A 18 -7.13 -9.48 -7.00
C LYS A 18 -8.35 -8.72 -6.46
N ALA A 19 -9.02 -9.27 -5.44
CA ALA A 19 -10.21 -8.65 -4.83
C ALA A 19 -9.95 -7.31 -4.13
N VAL A 20 -8.68 -6.98 -3.84
CA VAL A 20 -8.27 -5.71 -3.19
C VAL A 20 -7.10 -5.06 -3.93
N ALA A 21 -6.90 -5.42 -5.20
CA ALA A 21 -5.86 -4.81 -6.01
C ALA A 21 -6.16 -3.31 -6.19
N LEU A 22 -5.11 -2.49 -6.16
CA LEU A 22 -5.23 -1.08 -6.51
C LEU A 22 -5.57 -0.93 -8.00
N PRO A 23 -6.19 0.19 -8.42
CA PRO A 23 -6.33 0.53 -9.82
C PRO A 23 -4.98 0.54 -10.57
N GLU A 24 -5.00 0.28 -11.88
CA GLU A 24 -3.78 0.09 -12.66
C GLU A 24 -2.90 1.35 -12.76
N ASP A 25 -3.51 2.53 -12.67
CA ASP A 25 -2.86 3.83 -12.73
C ASP A 25 -2.18 4.23 -11.41
N VAL A 26 -2.53 3.59 -10.29
CA VAL A 26 -1.88 3.84 -8.99
C VAL A 26 -0.48 3.20 -8.96
N LYS A 27 0.54 4.04 -9.14
CA LYS A 27 1.96 3.63 -9.09
C LYS A 27 2.70 4.01 -7.81
N LYS A 28 2.15 4.96 -7.05
CA LYS A 28 2.77 5.49 -5.83
C LYS A 28 1.75 5.46 -4.70
N VAL A 29 2.21 5.06 -3.52
CA VAL A 29 1.40 4.97 -2.31
C VAL A 29 2.15 5.57 -1.13
N GLU A 30 1.39 6.12 -0.21
CA GLU A 30 1.85 6.45 1.13
C GLU A 30 1.62 5.25 2.05
N ILE A 31 2.57 5.00 2.94
CA ILE A 31 2.49 3.93 3.94
C ILE A 31 2.55 4.55 5.32
N ILE A 32 1.48 4.39 6.09
CA ILE A 32 1.39 4.90 7.46
C ILE A 32 1.50 3.72 8.44
N ALA A 33 2.41 3.83 9.41
CA ALA A 33 2.58 2.82 10.45
C ALA A 33 1.76 3.18 11.70
N ILE A 34 0.89 2.26 12.13
CA ILE A 34 0.14 2.36 13.39
C ILE A 34 0.45 1.10 14.20
N GLY A 35 1.45 1.18 15.07
CA GLY A 35 1.99 0.00 15.77
C GLY A 35 2.45 -1.08 14.79
N ARG A 36 1.79 -2.25 14.83
CA ARG A 36 2.05 -3.39 13.93
C ARG A 36 1.27 -3.33 12.61
N THR A 37 0.38 -2.35 12.46
CA THR A 37 -0.45 -2.17 11.27
C THR A 37 0.24 -1.26 10.27
N ARG A 38 0.00 -1.51 8.98
CA ARG A 38 0.39 -0.64 7.88
C ARG A 38 -0.87 -0.27 7.09
N ILE A 39 -1.14 1.03 6.96
CA ILE A 39 -2.19 1.56 6.10
C ILE A 39 -1.53 2.01 4.80
N ILE A 40 -2.14 1.65 3.67
CA ILE A 40 -1.64 1.96 2.33
C ILE A 40 -2.70 2.80 1.62
N THR A 41 -2.34 3.98 1.13
CA THR A 41 -3.22 4.89 0.39
C THR A 41 -2.51 5.39 -0.87
N PRO A 42 -3.21 5.65 -1.99
CA PRO A 42 -2.61 6.35 -3.13
C PRO A 42 -1.94 7.66 -2.69
N ALA A 43 -0.75 7.93 -3.23
CA ALA A 43 0.00 9.12 -2.87
C ALA A 43 -0.63 10.37 -3.49
N GLY A 44 -0.69 11.47 -2.73
CA GLY A 44 -1.19 12.76 -3.23
C GLY A 44 -2.71 12.92 -3.27
N GLU A 45 -3.48 11.91 -2.85
CA GLU A 45 -4.95 11.98 -2.72
C GLU A 45 -5.41 12.39 -1.31
N SER A 46 -4.52 12.86 -0.44
CA SER A 46 -4.92 13.38 0.86
C SER A 46 -5.66 14.71 0.69
N TRP A 47 -6.71 14.95 1.50
CA TRP A 47 -7.46 16.21 1.45
C TRP A 47 -6.59 17.44 1.72
N ASP A 48 -5.48 17.27 2.46
CA ASP A 48 -4.49 18.32 2.71
C ASP A 48 -3.59 18.64 1.50
N SER A 49 -3.57 17.82 0.45
CA SER A 49 -2.82 18.12 -0.78
C SER A 49 -3.55 19.09 -1.72
N LEU A 50 -4.81 19.39 -1.41
CA LEU A 50 -5.69 20.27 -2.20
C LEU A 50 -5.83 21.69 -1.59
N VAL A 51 -5.08 22.00 -0.52
CA VAL A 51 -5.05 23.30 0.15
C VAL A 51 -3.68 23.96 0.00
#